data_AF-F3YA21-F1
#
_entry.id   AF-F3YA21-F1
#
_cell.length_a   1.000
_cell.length_b   1.000
_cell.length_c   1.000
_cell.angle_alpha   90.00
_cell.angle_beta   90.00
_cell.angle_gamma   90.00
#
_symmetry.space_group_name_H-M   'P 1'
#
loop_
_entity.id
_entity.type
_entity.pdbx_description
1 polymer ?
#
loop_
_entity_poly.entity_id
_entity_poly.type
_entity_poly.pdbx_seq_one_letter_code
_entity_poly.pdbx_strand_id
1 'polypeptide(L)'
;MKKEPQNLKAVPYQEILNIKNYSEQLQSWQEPLELLNNFFTFSDDTLNKKKVIQQYYACSHLFHSFYDEFNRLLPLETVSIDKLIQTEKVHTNSITKHN
;
A
#
# COMPACT_ATOMS: atom_id res chain seq x y z
N MET A 1 26.41 -30.67 -22.89
CA MET A 1 25.32 -29.76 -22.49
C MET A 1 25.38 -29.56 -20.98
N LYS A 2 25.88 -28.41 -20.50
CA LYS A 2 25.79 -28.07 -19.08
C LYS A 2 24.53 -27.22 -18.91
N LYS A 3 23.52 -27.75 -18.22
CA LYS A 3 22.39 -26.95 -17.74
C LYS A 3 22.92 -26.17 -16.54
N GLU A 4 23.18 -24.88 -16.72
CA GLU A 4 23.40 -24.02 -15.56
C GLU A 4 22.12 -23.98 -14.73
N PRO A 5 22.19 -24.14 -13.40
CA PRO A 5 21.06 -23.84 -12.55
C PRO A 5 20.80 -22.35 -12.71
N GLN A 6 19.66 -22.00 -13.28
CA GLN A 6 19.16 -20.62 -13.24
C GLN A 6 19.16 -20.22 -11.78
N ASN A 7 20.12 -19.37 -11.40
CA ASN A 7 20.18 -18.75 -10.09
C ASN A 7 19.00 -17.79 -10.00
N LEU A 8 17.82 -18.33 -9.73
CA LEU A 8 16.67 -17.61 -9.21
C LEU A 8 17.13 -17.05 -7.87
N LYS A 9 17.66 -15.82 -7.89
CA LYS A 9 18.08 -15.12 -6.69
C LYS A 9 16.88 -15.04 -5.75
N ALA A 10 17.03 -15.65 -4.58
CA ALA A 10 16.00 -15.64 -3.55
C ALA A 10 15.72 -14.18 -3.17
N VAL A 11 14.46 -13.75 -3.33
CA VAL A 11 13.97 -12.50 -2.74
C VAL A 11 14.26 -12.59 -1.24
N PRO A 12 15.00 -11.62 -0.66
CA PRO A 12 15.28 -11.61 0.77
C PRO A 12 13.99 -11.78 1.58
N TYR A 13 13.95 -12.78 2.47
CA TYR A 13 12.76 -13.12 3.25
C TYR A 13 12.17 -11.92 4.02
N GLN A 14 13.03 -10.99 4.46
CA GLN A 14 12.62 -9.73 5.10
C GLN A 14 11.79 -8.83 4.19
N GLU A 15 12.06 -8.82 2.89
CA GLU A 15 11.30 -8.03 1.92
C GLU A 15 9.92 -8.64 1.68
N ILE A 16 9.82 -9.97 1.63
CA ILE A 16 8.55 -10.69 1.55
C ILE A 16 7.69 -10.38 2.79
N LEU A 17 8.29 -10.39 3.98
CA LEU A 17 7.61 -10.03 5.22
C LEU A 17 7.15 -8.57 5.23
N ASN A 18 7.96 -7.64 4.72
CA ASN A 18 7.59 -6.23 4.63
C ASN A 18 6.40 -6.02 3.69
N ILE A 19 6.42 -6.63 2.50
CA ILE A 19 5.30 -6.56 1.54
C ILE A 19 4.03 -7.15 2.17
N LYS A 20 4.15 -8.28 2.87
CA LYS A 20 3.03 -8.89 3.57
C LYS A 20 2.45 -7.94 4.64
N ASN A 21 3.29 -7.31 5.45
CA ASN A 21 2.86 -6.34 6.44
C ASN A 21 2.17 -5.12 5.82
N TYR A 22 2.70 -4.58 4.71
CA TYR A 22 2.05 -3.46 4.00
C TYR A 22 0.70 -3.87 3.41
N SER A 23 0.60 -5.08 2.86
CA SER A 23 -0.66 -5.62 2.37
C SER A 23 -1.70 -5.79 3.50
N GLU A 24 -1.29 -6.26 4.67
CA GLU A 24 -2.16 -6.38 5.85
C GLU A 24 -2.62 -4.99 6.36
N GLN A 25 -1.73 -4.00 6.35
CA GLN A 25 -2.07 -2.61 6.69
C GLN A 25 -3.07 -2.02 5.70
N LEU A 26 -2.86 -2.19 4.40
CA LEU A 26 -3.82 -1.75 3.38
C LEU A 26 -5.18 -2.44 3.55
N GLN A 27 -5.18 -3.75 3.82
CA GLN A 27 -6.42 -4.50 4.04
C GLN A 27 -7.17 -4.05 5.30
N SER A 28 -6.48 -3.61 6.35
CA SER A 28 -7.11 -3.06 7.56
C SER A 28 -7.92 -1.80 7.32
N TRP A 29 -7.67 -1.08 6.21
CA TRP A 29 -8.45 0.09 5.81
C TRP A 29 -9.72 -0.25 5.05
N GLN A 30 -9.95 -1.51 4.67
CA GLN A 30 -11.12 -1.92 3.88
C GLN A 30 -12.45 -1.56 4.57
N GLU A 31 -12.63 -1.98 5.82
CA GLU A 31 -13.87 -1.74 6.59
C GLU A 31 -14.09 -0.23 6.90
N PRO A 32 -13.06 0.55 7.30
CA PRO A 32 -13.14 2.01 7.38
C PRO A 32 -13.59 2.68 6.07
N LEU A 33 -13.02 2.27 4.92
CA LEU A 33 -13.36 2.86 3.62
C LEU A 33 -14.79 2.49 3.19
N GLU A 34 -15.25 1.28 3.50
CA GLU A 34 -16.62 0.86 3.26
C GLU A 34 -17.63 1.68 4.08
N LEU A 35 -17.31 2.00 5.33
CA LEU A 35 -18.11 2.89 6.17
C LEU A 35 -18.23 4.31 5.55
N LEU A 36 -17.13 4.87 5.04
CA LEU A 36 -17.15 6.15 4.33
C LEU A 36 -18.02 6.09 3.07
N ASN A 37 -17.84 5.04 2.27
CA ASN A 37 -18.60 4.86 1.04
C ASN A 37 -20.10 4.79 1.33
N ASN A 38 -20.49 4.01 2.34
CA ASN A 38 -21.88 3.90 2.78
C ASN A 38 -22.44 5.24 3.25
N PHE A 39 -21.67 6.06 3.97
CA PHE A 39 -22.10 7.40 4.36
C PHE A 39 -22.38 8.32 3.17
N PHE A 40 -21.48 8.36 2.18
CA PHE A 40 -21.65 9.23 1.01
C PHE A 40 -22.70 8.75 0.03
N THR A 41 -22.98 7.45 -0.02
CA THR A 41 -24.05 6.88 -0.86
C THR A 41 -25.43 6.91 -0.18
N PHE A 42 -25.50 7.03 1.15
CA PHE A 42 -26.77 7.13 1.87
C PHE A 42 -27.41 8.50 1.64
N SER A 43 -28.37 8.54 0.72
CA SER A 43 -29.25 9.68 0.51
C SER A 43 -30.57 9.40 1.24
N ASP A 44 -30.72 9.90 2.47
CA ASP A 44 -31.98 9.82 3.20
C ASP A 44 -32.90 10.96 2.76
N ASP A 45 -34.06 10.64 2.20
CA ASP A 45 -35.11 11.60 1.80
C ASP A 45 -35.67 12.37 3.02
N THR A 46 -35.43 11.88 4.25
CA THR A 46 -35.80 12.56 5.49
C THR A 46 -34.57 13.08 6.23
N LEU A 47 -34.06 14.21 5.74
CA LEU A 47 -32.81 14.82 6.18
C LEU A 47 -32.80 15.22 7.67
N ASN A 48 -32.38 14.31 8.56
CA ASN A 48 -32.10 14.65 9.95
C ASN A 48 -30.74 15.35 10.04
N LYS A 49 -30.76 16.69 9.92
CA LYS A 49 -29.56 17.56 9.92
C LYS A 49 -28.57 17.26 11.05
N LYS A 50 -29.05 16.97 12.26
CA LYS A 50 -28.18 16.70 13.42
C LYS A 50 -27.40 15.39 13.25
N LYS A 51 -28.07 14.35 12.73
CA LYS A 51 -27.46 13.05 12.43
C LYS A 51 -26.44 13.16 11.30
N VAL A 52 -26.79 13.90 10.24
CA VAL A 52 -25.89 14.15 9.10
C VAL A 52 -24.62 14.88 9.54
N ILE A 53 -24.73 15.92 10.36
CA ILE A 53 -23.57 16.66 10.88
C ILE A 53 -22.66 15.75 11.72
N GLN A 54 -23.23 14.96 12.65
CA GLN A 54 -22.44 14.03 13.47
C GLN A 54 -21.69 12.99 12.63
N GLN A 55 -22.38 12.38 11.67
CA GLN A 55 -21.77 11.38 10.78
C GLN A 55 -20.74 12.00 9.85
N TYR A 56 -20.97 13.21 9.35
CA TYR A 56 -19.98 13.96 8.56
C TYR A 56 -18.70 14.21 9.36
N TYR A 57 -18.79 14.63 10.63
CA TYR A 57 -17.61 14.81 11.47
C TYR A 57 -16.85 13.50 11.70
N ALA A 58 -17.55 12.41 12.00
CA ALA A 58 -16.91 11.09 12.17
C ALA A 58 -16.21 10.62 10.89
N CYS A 59 -16.88 10.77 9.74
CA CYS A 59 -16.32 10.41 8.43
C CYS A 59 -15.14 11.32 8.05
N SER A 60 -15.20 12.61 8.34
CA SER A 60 -14.11 13.56 8.11
C SER A 60 -12.85 13.20 8.91
N HIS A 61 -13.02 12.78 10.18
CA HIS A 61 -11.92 12.31 11.01
C HIS A 61 -11.31 11.00 10.50
N LEU A 62 -12.15 10.07 10.06
CA LEU A 62 -11.69 8.81 9.48
C LEU A 62 -10.94 9.05 8.16
N PHE A 63 -11.48 9.93 7.31
CA PHE A 63 -10.85 10.34 6.06
C PHE A 63 -9.50 10.99 6.29
N HIS A 64 -9.38 11.94 7.22
CA HIS A 64 -8.09 12.58 7.52
C HIS A 64 -7.06 11.56 8.03
N SER A 65 -7.45 10.69 8.96
CA SER A 65 -6.56 9.64 9.46
C SER A 65 -6.07 8.71 8.35
N PHE A 66 -6.97 8.31 7.44
CA PHE A 66 -6.61 7.52 6.27
C PHE A 66 -5.68 8.28 5.32
N TYR A 67 -6.03 9.53 4.98
CA TYR A 67 -5.31 10.37 4.03
C TYR A 67 -3.88 10.64 4.51
N ASP A 68 -3.71 10.95 5.79
CA ASP A 68 -2.39 11.20 6.38
C ASP A 68 -1.51 9.94 6.34
N GLU A 69 -2.07 8.80 6.74
CA GLU A 69 -1.35 7.53 6.73
C GLU A 69 -1.01 7.07 5.31
N PHE A 70 -1.94 7.21 4.37
CA PHE A 70 -1.73 6.90 2.97
C PHE A 70 -0.61 7.74 2.36
N ASN A 71 -0.63 9.06 2.58
CA ASN A 71 0.44 9.95 2.09
C ASN A 71 1.79 9.70 2.77
N ARG A 72 1.79 9.17 4.00
CA ARG A 72 3.02 8.77 4.70
C ARG A 72 3.61 7.48 4.12
N LEU A 73 2.77 6.48 3.83
CA LEU A 73 3.21 5.15 3.40
C LEU A 73 3.56 5.09 1.91
N LEU A 74 2.81 5.78 1.04
CA LEU A 74 2.98 5.69 -0.41
C LEU A 74 4.40 6.06 -0.91
N PRO A 75 5.05 7.13 -0.40
CA PRO A 75 6.43 7.45 -0.80
C PRO A 75 7.44 6.43 -0.27
N LEU A 76 7.21 5.86 0.92
CA LEU A 76 8.10 4.85 1.52
C LEU A 76 8.08 3.55 0.73
N GLU A 77 6.89 3.15 0.28
CA GLU A 77 6.70 1.99 -0.59
C GLU A 77 7.39 2.22 -1.94
N THR A 78 7.18 3.38 -2.56
CA THR A 78 7.82 3.75 -3.85
C THR A 78 9.35 3.71 -3.74
N VAL A 79 9.92 4.30 -2.69
CA VAL A 79 11.37 4.27 -2.44
C VAL A 79 11.88 2.84 -2.22
N SER A 80 11.10 2.00 -1.53
CA SER A 80 11.47 0.61 -1.30
C SER A 80 11.48 -0.19 -2.60
N ILE A 81 10.47 -0.01 -3.46
CA ILE A 81 10.40 -0.61 -4.80
C ILE A 81 11.56 -0.11 -5.68
N ASP A 82 11.85 1.19 -5.70
CA ASP A 82 12.95 1.74 -6.48
C ASP A 82 14.31 1.19 -6.05
N LYS A 83 14.52 0.99 -4.74
CA LYS A 83 15.73 0.34 -4.21
C LYS A 83 15.85 -1.10 -4.69
N LEU A 84 14.75 -1.86 -4.72
CA LEU A 84 14.73 -3.24 -5.24
C LEU A 84 15.07 -3.28 -6.73
N ILE A 85 14.48 -2.38 -7.52
CA ILE A 85 14.76 -2.27 -8.95
C ILE A 85 16.22 -1.86 -9.19
N GLN A 86 16.79 -0.97 -8.38
CA GLN A 86 18.19 -0.57 -8.50
C GLN A 86 19.16 -1.68 -8.09
N THR A 87 18.89 -2.44 -7.02
CA THR A 87 19.72 -3.58 -6.63
C THR A 87 19.71 -4.69 -7.69
N GLU A 88 18.59 -4.91 -8.38
CA GLU A 88 18.55 -5.77 -9.58
C GLU A 88 19.40 -5.22 -10.75
N LYS A 89 19.30 -3.91 -11.04
CA LYS A 89 20.05 -3.26 -12.14
C LYS A 89 21.56 -3.17 -11.91
N VAL A 90 22.02 -2.93 -10.69
CA VAL A 90 23.46 -2.85 -10.38
C VAL A 90 24.10 -4.24 -10.49
N HIS A 91 23.36 -5.29 -10.13
CA HIS A 91 23.87 -6.66 -10.24
C HIS A 91 23.94 -7.16 -11.69
N THR A 92 22.98 -6.80 -12.54
CA THR A 92 23.02 -7.12 -13.99
C THR A 92 24.19 -6.43 -14.71
N ASN A 93 24.52 -5.19 -14.34
CA ASN A 93 25.64 -4.44 -14.93
C ASN A 93 27.04 -4.87 -14.44
N SER A 94 27.14 -5.55 -13.29
CA SER A 94 28.42 -6.08 -12.78
C SER A 94 28.73 -7.48 -13.30
N ILE A 95 27.71 -8.23 -13.74
CA ILE A 95 27.89 -9.52 -14.44
C ILE A 95 28.34 -9.31 -15.89
N THR A 96 27.92 -8.24 -16.56
CA THR A 96 28.32 -7.93 -17.95
C THR A 96 29.72 -7.33 -18.10
N LYS A 97 30.35 -6.86 -17.00
CA LYS A 97 31.71 -6.30 -17.02
C LYS A 97 32.83 -7.34 -16.78
N HIS A 98 32.48 -8.60 -16.56
CA HIS A 98 33.43 -9.70 -16.33
C HIS A 98 33.24 -10.86 -17.32
N ASN A 99 32.98 -10.54 -18.60
CA ASN A 99 33.16 -11.45 -19.74
C ASN A 99 33.95 -10.76 -20.83
#